data_AF-A0A7C4X3K9-F1
#
_entry.id   AF-A0A7C4X3K9-F1
#
_cell.length_a   1.000
_cell.length_b   1.000
_cell.length_c   1.000
_cell.angle_alpha   90.00
_cell.angle_beta   90.00
_cell.angle_gamma   90.00
#
_symmetry.space_group_name_H-M   'P 1'
#
loop_
_entity.id
_entity.type
_entity.pdbx_description
1 polymer ?
#
loop_
_entity_poly.entity_id
_entity_poly.type
_entity_poly.pdbx_seq_one_letter_code
_entity_poly.pdbx_strand_id
1 'polypeptide(L)'
;MQKRGAVLVCMQYPMRKIDPLKEIFKGQSEGIIFIDNEKIFKEAIRKEGYKEYFIDLYAGDFGHCSDKGNRLIAENIAAVILREISDR
;
A
#
# COMPACT_ATOMS: atom_id res chain seq x y z
N MET A 1 -14.77 -4.15 13.37
CA MET A 1 -14.33 -2.75 13.12
C MET A 1 -15.32 -1.94 12.26
N GLN A 2 -16.25 -2.53 11.49
CA GLN A 2 -17.38 -1.80 10.88
C GLN A 2 -18.52 -1.56 11.88
N LYS A 3 -18.47 -0.49 12.67
CA LYS A 3 -19.60 -0.11 13.55
C LYS A 3 -20.17 1.29 13.29
N ARG A 4 -19.65 2.05 12.30
CA ARG A 4 -20.03 3.47 12.10
C ARG A 4 -20.07 3.97 10.64
N GLY A 5 -20.29 3.10 9.65
CA GLY A 5 -20.43 3.52 8.24
C GLY A 5 -19.14 3.96 7.54
N ALA A 6 -17.98 3.89 8.21
CA ALA A 6 -16.68 4.13 7.60
C ALA A 6 -16.22 2.90 6.78
N VAL A 7 -15.65 3.15 5.60
CA VAL A 7 -15.00 2.13 4.77
C VAL A 7 -13.60 1.87 5.32
N LEU A 8 -13.28 0.60 5.59
CA LEU A 8 -11.95 0.21 6.07
C LEU A 8 -11.03 0.03 4.87
N VAL A 9 -9.94 0.79 4.84
CA VAL A 9 -8.88 0.68 3.85
C VAL A 9 -7.63 0.15 4.55
N CYS A 10 -7.07 -0.94 4.03
CA CYS A 10 -5.87 -1.58 4.56
C CYS A 10 -4.82 -1.65 3.47
N MET A 11 -3.60 -1.21 3.76
CA MET A 11 -2.46 -1.35 2.87
C MET A 11 -1.30 -2.04 3.59
N GLN A 12 -0.51 -2.75 2.82
CA GLN A 12 0.75 -3.30 3.30
C GLN A 12 1.91 -2.34 2.96
N TYR A 13 2.97 -2.44 3.74
CA TYR A 13 4.25 -1.77 3.51
C TYR A 13 4.72 -1.88 2.05
N PRO A 14 5.28 -0.81 1.45
CA PRO A 14 5.51 -0.65 0.00
C PRO A 14 6.17 -1.79 -0.79
N MET A 15 6.97 -2.65 -0.17
CA MET A 15 7.71 -3.72 -0.85
C MET A 15 7.31 -5.13 -0.39
N ARG A 16 6.25 -5.24 0.42
CA ARG A 16 5.81 -6.51 1.01
C ARG A 16 4.51 -6.97 0.36
N LYS A 17 4.39 -8.29 0.20
CA LYS A 17 3.18 -8.95 -0.31
C LYS A 17 1.95 -8.54 0.48
N ILE A 18 0.84 -8.31 -0.21
CA ILE A 18 -0.45 -8.01 0.43
C ILE A 18 -1.08 -9.25 1.09
N ASP A 19 -0.72 -10.47 0.66
CA ASP A 19 -1.37 -11.71 1.10
C ASP A 19 -1.30 -11.95 2.62
N PRO A 20 -0.15 -11.78 3.31
CA PRO A 20 -0.10 -11.89 4.76
C PRO A 20 -1.06 -10.94 5.48
N LEU A 21 -1.28 -9.73 4.93
CA LEU A 21 -2.25 -8.80 5.51
C LEU A 21 -3.68 -9.31 5.29
N LYS A 22 -3.99 -9.83 4.11
CA LYS A 22 -5.32 -10.43 3.83
C LYS A 22 -5.60 -11.62 4.74
N GLU A 23 -4.61 -12.46 5.01
CA GLU A 23 -4.75 -13.61 5.92
C GLU A 23 -5.07 -13.19 7.36
N ILE A 24 -4.55 -12.06 7.84
CA ILE A 24 -4.91 -11.51 9.17
C ILE A 24 -6.41 -11.20 9.24
N PHE A 25 -7.02 -10.76 8.13
CA PHE A 25 -8.44 -10.44 8.03
C PHE A 25 -9.29 -11.58 7.48
N LYS A 26 -8.76 -12.80 7.42
CA LYS A 26 -9.49 -13.96 6.90
C LYS A 26 -10.79 -14.18 7.70
N GLY A 27 -11.90 -14.35 6.97
CA GLY A 27 -13.23 -14.46 7.57
C GLY A 27 -13.83 -13.13 8.06
N GLN A 28 -13.13 -12.00 7.89
CA GLN A 28 -13.59 -10.65 8.23
C GLN A 28 -13.24 -9.62 7.13
N SER A 29 -12.95 -10.09 5.91
CA SER A 29 -12.49 -9.26 4.80
C SER A 29 -13.61 -8.54 4.04
N GLU A 30 -14.86 -8.86 4.32
CA GLU A 30 -16.01 -8.25 3.66
C GLU A 30 -16.08 -6.74 3.93
N GLY A 31 -16.15 -5.95 2.85
CA GLY A 31 -16.17 -4.49 2.91
C GLY A 31 -14.82 -3.84 3.29
N ILE A 32 -13.71 -4.59 3.29
CA ILE A 32 -12.36 -4.03 3.41
C ILE A 32 -11.77 -3.81 2.02
N ILE A 33 -11.26 -2.60 1.76
CA ILE A 33 -10.47 -2.30 0.56
C ILE A 33 -9.00 -2.58 0.86
N PHE A 34 -8.40 -3.54 0.15
CA PHE A 34 -6.97 -3.83 0.25
C PHE A 34 -6.20 -3.13 -0.86
N ILE A 35 -5.16 -2.39 -0.48
CA ILE A 35 -4.28 -1.66 -1.41
C ILE A 35 -2.91 -2.33 -1.42
N ASP A 36 -2.51 -2.79 -2.60
CA ASP A 36 -1.20 -3.38 -2.84
C ASP A 36 -0.25 -2.36 -3.46
N ASN A 37 0.90 -2.16 -2.80
CA ASN A 37 1.97 -1.27 -3.25
C ASN A 37 3.18 -2.06 -3.81
N GLU A 38 3.24 -3.38 -3.61
CA GLU A 38 4.45 -4.18 -3.84
C GLU A 38 4.95 -4.06 -5.28
N LYS A 39 4.04 -4.29 -6.25
CA LYS A 39 4.41 -4.29 -7.66
C LYS A 39 4.89 -2.92 -8.13
N ILE A 40 4.15 -1.86 -7.80
CA ILE A 40 4.47 -0.50 -8.26
C ILE A 40 5.80 -0.01 -7.68
N PHE A 41 6.08 -0.31 -6.41
CA PHE A 41 7.35 0.05 -5.78
C PHE A 41 8.52 -0.76 -6.31
N LYS A 42 8.36 -2.08 -6.48
CA LYS A 42 9.40 -2.93 -7.09
C LYS A 42 9.75 -2.45 -8.49
N GLU A 43 8.75 -2.08 -9.28
CA GLU A 43 8.97 -1.56 -10.63
C GLU A 43 9.65 -0.20 -10.63
N ALA A 44 9.22 0.72 -9.75
CA ALA A 44 9.79 2.05 -9.64
C ALA A 44 11.26 2.02 -9.16
N ILE A 45 11.55 1.22 -8.14
CA ILE A 45 12.91 1.02 -7.62
C ILE A 45 13.81 0.34 -8.65
N ARG A 46 13.29 -0.63 -9.41
CA ARG A 46 14.05 -1.27 -10.49
C ARG A 46 14.46 -0.28 -11.58
N LYS A 47 13.65 0.75 -11.84
CA LYS A 47 13.90 1.76 -12.88
C LYS A 47 14.83 2.87 -12.41
N GLU A 48 14.66 3.35 -11.18
CA GLU A 48 15.26 4.61 -10.74
C GLU A 48 16.19 4.44 -9.53
N GLY A 49 16.19 3.27 -8.90
CA GLY A 49 17.03 2.95 -7.75
C GLY A 49 16.31 3.10 -6.41
N TYR A 50 16.85 2.41 -5.40
CA TYR A 50 16.24 2.33 -4.07
C TYR A 50 16.21 3.69 -3.35
N LYS A 51 17.31 4.46 -3.44
CA LYS A 51 17.48 5.75 -2.75
C LYS A 51 16.53 6.85 -3.22
N GLU A 52 15.90 6.67 -4.38
CA GLU A 52 14.86 7.59 -4.87
C GLU A 52 13.57 7.46 -4.07
N TYR A 53 13.27 6.26 -3.55
CA TYR A 53 11.99 5.93 -2.91
C TYR A 53 12.10 5.75 -1.39
N PHE A 54 13.31 5.55 -0.88
CA PHE A 54 13.59 5.39 0.55
C PHE A 54 14.82 6.22 0.97
N ILE A 55 14.75 6.86 2.14
CA ILE A 55 15.85 7.69 2.68
C ILE A 55 16.90 6.87 3.44
N ASP A 56 16.56 5.66 3.88
CA ASP A 56 17.44 4.74 4.57
C ASP A 56 17.16 3.28 4.18
N LEU A 57 18.05 2.38 4.60
CA LEU A 57 17.90 0.94 4.47
C LEU A 57 18.05 0.31 5.87
N TYR A 58 16.96 0.36 6.63
CA TYR A 58 16.85 -0.28 7.92
C TYR A 58 16.74 -1.81 7.78
N ALA A 59 17.46 -2.54 8.65
CA ALA A 59 17.52 -4.01 8.69
C ALA A 59 17.89 -4.70 7.36
N GLY A 60 18.40 -3.95 6.37
CA GLY A 60 18.82 -4.48 5.07
C GLY A 60 17.68 -4.71 4.07
N ASP A 61 16.40 -4.48 4.42
CA ASP A 61 15.28 -4.78 3.53
C ASP A 61 14.06 -3.82 3.61
N PHE A 62 14.02 -2.83 4.50
CA PHE A 62 13.01 -1.76 4.51
C PHE A 62 13.60 -0.40 4.93
N GLY A 63 12.82 0.68 4.89
CA GLY A 63 13.32 2.01 5.21
C GLY A 63 12.26 3.12 5.15
N HIS A 64 12.53 4.29 5.68
CA HIS A 64 11.56 5.38 5.64
C HIS A 64 11.40 5.89 4.20
N CYS A 65 10.15 6.10 3.75
CA CYS A 65 9.92 6.61 2.41
C CYS A 65 10.46 8.04 2.25
N SER A 66 11.05 8.32 1.09
CA SER A 66 11.32 9.68 0.65
C SER A 66 10.00 10.40 0.31
N ASP A 67 10.05 11.70 0.03
CA ASP A 67 8.88 12.44 -0.48
C ASP A 67 8.31 11.80 -1.75
N LYS A 68 9.20 11.32 -2.63
CA LYS A 68 8.83 10.61 -3.87
C LYS A 68 8.20 9.24 -3.57
N GLY A 69 8.71 8.52 -2.58
CA GLY A 69 8.08 7.29 -2.07
C GLY A 69 6.70 7.53 -1.48
N ASN A 70 6.56 8.53 -0.61
CA ASN A 70 5.28 8.92 -0.03
C ASN A 70 4.27 9.35 -1.10
N ARG A 71 4.74 10.06 -2.13
CA ARG A 71 3.92 10.44 -3.28
C ARG A 71 3.38 9.23 -4.03
N LEU A 72 4.23 8.24 -4.33
CA LEU A 72 3.83 7.01 -5.02
C LEU A 72 2.76 6.24 -4.22
N ILE A 73 2.89 6.17 -2.89
CA ILE A 73 1.88 5.58 -2.00
C ILE A 73 0.55 6.36 -2.13
N ALA A 74 0.60 7.68 -1.96
CA ALA A 74 -0.59 8.52 -1.96
C ALA A 74 -1.36 8.43 -3.29
N GLU A 75 -0.64 8.43 -4.41
CA GLU A 75 -1.25 8.31 -5.75
C GLU A 75 -1.92 6.95 -5.97
N ASN A 76 -1.27 5.85 -5.56
CA ASN A 76 -1.87 4.53 -5.64
C ASN A 76 -3.12 4.42 -4.76
N ILE A 77 -3.06 4.95 -3.53
CA ILE A 77 -4.21 4.95 -2.62
C ILE A 77 -5.38 5.74 -3.21
N ALA A 78 -5.11 6.95 -3.68
CA ALA A 78 -6.14 7.81 -4.27
C ALA A 78 -6.79 7.13 -5.48
N ALA A 79 -5.99 6.53 -6.37
CA ALA A 79 -6.50 5.82 -7.54
C ALA A 79 -7.42 4.65 -7.17
N VAL A 80 -7.04 3.84 -6.17
CA VAL A 80 -7.89 2.73 -5.70
C VAL A 80 -9.17 3.27 -5.06
N ILE A 81 -9.07 4.24 -4.15
CA ILE A 81 -10.25 4.80 -3.47
C ILE A 81 -11.24 5.39 -4.48
N LEU A 82 -10.75 6.17 -5.46
CA LEU A 82 -11.60 6.77 -6.48
C LEU A 82 -12.33 5.71 -7.30
N ARG A 83 -11.63 4.66 -7.74
CA ARG A 83 -12.25 3.53 -8.46
C ARG A 83 -13.35 2.86 -7.63
N GLU A 84 -13.04 2.49 -6.39
CA GLU A 84 -13.97 1.78 -5.50
C GLU A 84 -15.18 2.62 -5.06
N ILE A 85 -15.08 3.95 -5.13
CA ILE A 85 -16.21 4.87 -4.87
C ILE A 85 -17.02 5.12 -6.14
N SER A 86 -16.37 5.24 -7.31
CA SER A 86 -17.07 5.44 -8.59
C SER A 86 -17.84 4.21 -9.05
N ASP A 87 -17.37 3.00 -8.69
CA ASP A 87 -18.01 1.73 -9.05
C ASP A 87 -19.14 1.31 -8.08
N ARG A 88 -19.47 2.15 -7.08
CA ARG A 88 -20.56 1.94 -6.11
C ARG A 88 -21.76 2.82 -6.42
#